data_AF-A0A9N8VV39-F1
#
_entry.id   AF-A0A9N8VV39-F1
#
_cell.length_a   1.000
_cell.length_b   1.000
_cell.length_c   1.000
_cell.angle_alpha   90.00
_cell.angle_beta   90.00
_cell.angle_gamma   90.00
#
_symmetry.space_group_name_H-M   'P 1'
#
loop_
_entity.id
_entity.type
_entity.pdbx_description
1 polymer ?
#
loop_
_entity_poly.entity_id
_entity_poly.type
_entity_poly.pdbx_seq_one_letter_code
_entity_poly.pdbx_strand_id
1 'polypeptide(L)'
;MEPMNQQSHLWFLNNINLQNVFPPIINDAKVIFNRYKFDCKKKNMTARVICNINVKEEAIRLNVNDDNVIRKVREIVWRSSSPLDKQMCKEVSNAVISLIRDKFPGRE
;
A
#
# COMPACT_ATOMS: atom_id res chain seq x y z
N MET A 1 13.92 25.64 17.60
CA MET A 1 13.39 24.65 16.64
C MET A 1 12.05 24.21 17.18
N GLU A 2 10.96 24.48 16.47
CA GLU A 2 9.65 23.93 16.85
C GLU A 2 9.65 22.41 16.64
N PRO A 3 8.99 21.63 17.52
CA PRO A 3 8.80 20.21 17.28
C PRO A 3 7.91 20.06 16.04
N MET A 4 8.50 19.57 14.96
CA MET A 4 7.80 19.38 13.69
C MET A 4 6.67 18.35 13.90
N ASN A 5 5.42 18.78 13.69
CA ASN A 5 4.25 17.94 13.90
C ASN A 5 4.28 16.73 12.96
N GLN A 6 4.48 15.55 13.55
CA GLN A 6 4.55 14.26 12.86
C GLN A 6 3.23 13.90 12.17
N GLN A 7 2.10 14.48 12.60
CA GLN A 7 0.80 14.34 11.96
C GLN A 7 0.57 15.35 10.82
N SER A 8 1.60 15.99 10.28
CA SER A 8 1.45 16.79 9.06
C SER A 8 1.79 15.96 7.82
N HIS A 9 1.03 16.16 6.72
CA HIS A 9 1.29 15.45 5.47
C HIS A 9 2.64 15.78 4.84
N LEU A 10 3.15 17.00 5.03
CA LEU A 10 4.49 17.40 4.59
C LEU A 10 5.57 16.65 5.38
N TRP A 11 5.43 16.55 6.71
CA TRP A 11 6.37 15.78 7.52
C TRP A 11 6.36 14.31 7.09
N PHE A 12 5.19 13.69 6.98
CA PHE A 12 5.11 12.28 6.60
C PHE A 12 5.69 12.05 5.20
N LEU A 13 5.37 12.89 4.22
CA LEU A 13 5.91 12.80 2.87
C LEU A 13 7.45 12.90 2.84
N ASN A 14 8.05 13.74 3.68
CA ASN A 14 9.51 13.92 3.73
C ASN A 14 10.23 12.79 4.48
N ASN A 15 9.52 12.00 5.30
CA ASN A 15 10.11 10.95 6.13
C ASN A 15 9.72 9.53 5.69
N ILE A 16 8.86 9.41 4.66
CA ILE A 16 8.49 8.10 4.11
C ILE A 16 9.71 7.46 3.43
N ASN A 17 9.97 6.20 3.74
CA ASN A 17 10.98 5.46 3.00
C ASN A 17 10.35 4.84 1.75
N LEU A 18 10.62 5.40 0.58
CA LEU A 18 10.04 4.87 -0.67
C LEU A 18 10.56 3.47 -1.02
N GLN A 19 11.72 3.05 -0.53
CA GLN A 19 12.22 1.68 -0.70
C GLN A 19 11.41 0.65 0.10
N ASN A 20 10.57 1.11 1.03
CA ASN A 20 9.60 0.30 1.76
C ASN A 20 8.21 0.30 1.09
N VAL A 21 8.01 1.16 0.09
CA VAL A 21 6.79 1.24 -0.73
C VAL A 21 7.01 0.56 -2.08
N PHE A 22 8.22 0.68 -2.65
CA PHE A 22 8.65 0.15 -3.95
C PHE A 22 10.12 -0.35 -3.88
N PRO A 23 10.39 -1.67 -3.86
CA PRO A 23 9.41 -2.73 -3.68
C PRO A 23 8.80 -2.69 -2.26
N PRO A 24 7.58 -3.21 -2.10
CA PRO A 24 6.85 -3.12 -0.85
C PRO A 24 7.49 -3.93 0.29
N ILE A 25 7.44 -3.41 1.54
CA ILE A 25 7.76 -4.20 2.77
C ILE A 25 6.95 -5.50 2.78
N ILE A 26 5.68 -5.41 2.42
CA ILE A 26 4.83 -6.58 2.24
C ILE A 26 4.82 -6.93 0.75
N ASN A 27 5.82 -7.69 0.34
CA ASN A 27 5.94 -8.22 -1.03
C ASN A 27 5.37 -9.64 -1.18
N ASP A 28 5.07 -10.32 -0.07
CA ASP A 28 4.47 -11.65 -0.08
C ASP A 28 2.94 -11.56 -0.24
N ALA A 29 2.46 -12.03 -1.39
CA ALA A 29 1.04 -12.09 -1.70
C ALA A 29 0.23 -12.89 -0.66
N LYS A 30 0.79 -13.96 -0.06
CA LYS A 30 0.12 -14.75 0.99
C LYS A 30 -0.05 -13.95 2.27
N VAL A 31 0.95 -13.15 2.65
CA VAL A 31 0.87 -12.29 3.83
C VAL A 31 -0.23 -11.25 3.64
N ILE A 32 -0.29 -10.60 2.47
CA ILE A 32 -1.37 -9.67 2.13
C ILE A 32 -2.72 -10.40 2.18
N PHE A 33 -2.81 -11.55 1.50
CA PHE A 33 -4.02 -12.35 1.41
C PHE A 33 -4.62 -12.71 2.78
N ASN A 34 -3.77 -13.17 3.70
CA ASN A 34 -4.18 -13.56 5.03
C ASN A 34 -4.51 -12.35 5.93
N ARG A 35 -3.74 -11.26 5.84
CA ARG A 35 -3.92 -10.06 6.67
C ARG A 35 -5.20 -9.30 6.31
N TYR A 36 -5.54 -9.18 5.03
CA TYR A 36 -6.64 -8.31 4.57
C TYR A 36 -8.00 -9.00 4.44
N LYS A 37 -8.16 -10.23 4.94
CA LYS A 37 -9.42 -11.00 4.97
C LYS A 37 -10.27 -10.79 3.71
N PHE A 38 -9.70 -11.15 2.56
CA PHE A 38 -10.41 -11.02 1.28
C PHE A 38 -11.70 -11.83 1.32
N ASP A 39 -12.79 -11.16 0.96
CA ASP A 39 -14.06 -11.81 0.63
C ASP A 39 -14.17 -11.95 -0.89
N CYS A 40 -15.12 -12.78 -1.33
CA CYS A 40 -15.36 -13.04 -2.76
C CYS A 40 -15.83 -11.79 -3.55
N LYS A 41 -16.14 -10.67 -2.88
CA LYS A 41 -16.57 -9.41 -3.51
C LYS A 41 -15.41 -8.40 -3.63
N LYS A 42 -14.35 -8.52 -2.83
CA LYS A 42 -13.16 -7.65 -2.86
C LYS A 42 -12.15 -8.08 -3.92
N LYS A 43 -12.58 -8.04 -5.19
CA LYS A 43 -11.75 -8.42 -6.35
C LYS A 43 -10.73 -7.36 -6.77
N ASN A 44 -10.90 -6.11 -6.33
CA ASN A 44 -10.11 -4.99 -6.83
C ASN A 44 -8.79 -4.82 -6.09
N MET A 45 -7.97 -5.88 -6.05
CA MET A 45 -6.59 -5.79 -5.57
C MET A 45 -5.72 -5.22 -6.69
N THR A 46 -5.79 -3.91 -6.89
CA THR A 46 -4.99 -3.22 -7.93
C THR A 46 -3.59 -2.87 -7.43
N ALA A 47 -2.67 -2.55 -8.34
CA ALA A 47 -1.35 -2.02 -7.99
C ALA A 47 -1.42 -0.81 -7.03
N ARG A 48 -2.43 0.06 -7.20
CA ARG A 48 -2.66 1.20 -6.29
C ARG A 48 -3.03 0.75 -4.88
N VAL A 49 -3.77 -0.34 -4.73
CA VAL A 49 -4.10 -0.90 -3.41
C VAL A 49 -2.85 -1.43 -2.72
N ILE A 50 -1.96 -2.11 -3.44
CA ILE A 50 -0.66 -2.56 -2.92
C ILE A 50 0.18 -1.36 -2.44
N CYS A 51 0.29 -0.31 -3.25
CA CYS A 51 0.96 0.93 -2.86
C CYS A 51 0.34 1.53 -1.57
N ASN A 52 -0.99 1.64 -1.50
CA ASN A 52 -1.70 2.18 -0.35
C ASN A 52 -1.47 1.38 0.95
N ILE A 53 -1.35 0.05 0.85
CA ILE A 53 -1.03 -0.84 1.96
C ILE A 53 0.36 -0.49 2.51
N ASN A 54 1.36 -0.38 1.65
CA ASN A 54 2.74 -0.15 2.08
C ASN A 54 2.96 1.26 2.61
N VAL A 55 2.28 2.27 2.05
CA VAL A 55 2.23 3.61 2.67
C VAL A 55 1.60 3.57 4.07
N LYS A 56 0.59 2.70 4.30
CA LYS A 56 0.00 2.53 5.64
C LYS A 56 0.98 1.90 6.63
N GLU A 57 1.75 0.91 6.20
CA GLU A 57 2.77 0.28 7.05
C GLU A 57 3.88 1.28 7.43
N GLU A 58 4.30 2.13 6.49
CA GLU A 58 5.23 3.24 6.80
C GLU A 58 4.62 4.27 7.75
N ALA A 59 3.33 4.59 7.60
CA ALA A 59 2.64 5.46 8.54
C ALA A 59 2.65 4.87 9.96
N ILE A 60 2.36 3.57 10.10
CA ILE A 60 2.43 2.86 11.38
C ILE A 60 3.86 2.89 11.94
N ARG A 61 4.88 2.60 11.12
CA ARG A 61 6.29 2.64 11.52
C ARG A 61 6.72 4.02 12.03
N LEU A 62 6.19 5.09 11.44
CA LEU A 62 6.48 6.47 11.79
C LEU A 62 5.50 7.07 12.81
N ASN A 63 4.59 6.26 13.38
CA ASN A 63 3.56 6.68 14.32
C ASN A 63 2.63 7.81 13.79
N VAL A 64 2.38 7.80 12.48
CA VAL A 64 1.39 8.64 11.81
C VAL A 64 0.05 7.92 11.79
N ASN A 65 -0.93 8.46 12.50
CA ASN A 65 -2.24 7.82 12.68
C ASN A 65 -3.39 8.65 12.09
N ASP A 66 -3.13 9.88 11.63
CA ASP A 66 -4.12 10.72 10.96
C ASP A 66 -4.45 10.18 9.54
N ASP A 67 -5.68 9.67 9.38
CA ASP A 67 -6.14 9.10 8.11
C ASP A 67 -6.18 10.11 6.96
N ASN A 68 -6.44 11.40 7.22
CA ASN A 68 -6.42 12.44 6.19
C ASN A 68 -5.00 12.68 5.68
N VAL A 69 -4.03 12.67 6.59
CA VAL A 69 -2.60 12.79 6.27
C VAL A 69 -2.16 11.59 5.43
N ILE A 70 -2.49 10.38 5.87
CA ILE A 70 -2.14 9.15 5.15
C ILE A 70 -2.78 9.13 3.76
N ARG A 71 -4.07 9.51 3.64
CA ARG A 71 -4.77 9.57 2.36
C ARG A 71 -4.10 10.54 1.39
N LYS A 72 -3.73 11.75 1.84
CA LYS A 72 -3.02 12.74 1.02
C LYS A 72 -1.68 12.20 0.55
N VAL A 73 -0.88 11.62 1.44
CA VAL A 73 0.43 11.06 1.09
C VAL A 73 0.31 9.90 0.11
N ARG A 74 -0.67 9.00 0.28
CA ARG A 74 -0.96 7.93 -0.71
C ARG A 74 -1.19 8.47 -2.12
N GLU A 75 -1.98 9.54 -2.24
CA GLU A 75 -2.26 10.16 -3.54
C GLU A 75 -1.00 10.77 -4.17
N ILE A 76 -0.19 11.47 -3.37
CA ILE A 76 1.06 12.08 -3.82
C ILE A 76 2.04 11.01 -4.29
N VAL A 77 2.32 10.01 -3.43
CA VAL A 77 3.27 8.92 -3.70
C VAL A 77 2.87 8.14 -4.97
N TRP A 78 1.59 7.79 -5.13
CA TRP A 78 1.15 7.08 -6.33
C TRP A 78 1.30 7.92 -7.60
N ARG A 79 0.98 9.22 -7.55
CA ARG A 79 1.08 10.12 -8.71
C ARG A 79 2.54 10.37 -9.10
N SER A 80 3.44 10.50 -8.13
CA SER A 80 4.86 10.74 -8.35
C SER A 80 5.66 9.48 -8.67
N SER A 81 5.12 8.28 -8.40
CA SER A 81 5.81 7.01 -8.68
C SER A 81 6.01 6.74 -10.17
N SER A 82 7.16 6.16 -10.49
CA SER A 82 7.56 5.84 -11.86
C SER A 82 6.71 4.68 -12.43
N PRO A 83 6.71 4.48 -13.76
CA PRO A 83 6.10 3.28 -14.35
C PRO A 83 6.66 1.97 -13.79
N LEU A 84 7.96 1.93 -13.47
CA LEU A 84 8.61 0.76 -12.90
C LEU A 84 8.12 0.46 -11.47
N ASP A 85 7.99 1.48 -10.63
CA ASP A 85 7.45 1.35 -9.26
C ASP A 85 6.01 0.81 -9.29
N LYS A 86 5.21 1.32 -10.22
CA LYS A 86 3.82 0.86 -10.45
C LYS A 86 3.79 -0.57 -10.94
N GLN A 87 4.75 -0.98 -11.76
CA GLN A 87 4.88 -2.34 -12.26
C GLN A 87 5.22 -3.32 -11.13
N MET A 88 6.13 -2.97 -10.22
CA MET A 88 6.42 -3.79 -9.03
C MET A 88 5.15 -4.00 -8.17
N CYS A 89 4.36 -2.95 -7.95
CA CYS A 89 3.07 -3.09 -7.26
C CYS A 89 2.07 -3.97 -8.02
N LYS A 90 2.10 -3.94 -9.36
CA LYS A 90 1.22 -4.73 -10.22
C LYS A 90 1.53 -6.22 -10.14
N GLU A 91 2.80 -6.58 -10.04
CA GLU A 91 3.22 -7.99 -9.89
C GLU A 91 2.69 -8.61 -8.61
N VAL A 92 2.84 -7.91 -7.48
CA VAL A 92 2.28 -8.35 -6.19
C VAL A 92 0.75 -8.40 -6.25
N SER A 93 0.12 -7.39 -6.85
CA SER A 93 -1.33 -7.33 -7.08
C SER A 93 -1.84 -8.57 -7.85
N ASN A 94 -1.17 -8.93 -8.94
CA ASN A 94 -1.51 -10.11 -9.73
C ASN A 94 -1.36 -11.41 -8.93
N ALA A 95 -0.29 -11.53 -8.14
CA ALA A 95 -0.08 -12.70 -7.28
C ALA A 95 -1.19 -12.85 -6.23
N VAL A 96 -1.64 -11.73 -5.62
CA VAL A 96 -2.78 -11.75 -4.68
C VAL A 96 -4.09 -12.10 -5.39
N ILE A 97 -4.34 -11.57 -6.60
CA ILE A 97 -5.52 -11.90 -7.40
C ILE A 97 -5.57 -13.40 -7.70
N SER A 98 -4.44 -14.02 -8.07
CA SER A 98 -4.35 -15.46 -8.27
C SER A 98 -4.74 -16.24 -7.02
N LEU A 99 -4.24 -15.86 -5.84
CA LEU A 99 -4.63 -16.48 -4.57
C LEU A 99 -6.13 -16.32 -4.25
N ILE A 100 -6.72 -15.17 -4.56
CA ILE A 100 -8.17 -14.94 -4.42
C ILE A 100 -8.95 -15.87 -5.34
N ARG A 101 -8.55 -15.99 -6.60
CA ARG A 101 -9.19 -16.86 -7.59
C ARG A 101 -9.10 -18.32 -7.18
N ASP A 102 -7.94 -18.77 -6.72
CA ASP A 102 -7.73 -20.16 -6.29
C ASP A 102 -8.57 -20.51 -5.05
N LYS A 103 -8.76 -19.57 -4.12
CA LYS A 103 -9.61 -19.78 -2.94
C LYS A 103 -11.11 -19.71 -3.24
N PHE A 104 -11.52 -18.94 -4.25
CA PHE A 104 -12.91 -18.71 -4.61
C PHE A 104 -13.18 -19.00 -6.10
N PRO A 105 -13.02 -20.25 -6.56
CA PRO A 105 -13.23 -20.60 -7.96
C PRO A 105 -14.69 -20.39 -8.39
N GLY A 106 -14.90 -19.91 -9.62
CA GLY A 106 -16.22 -19.86 -10.27
C GLY A 106 -17.19 -18.78 -9.81
N ARG A 107 -16.73 -17.77 -9.06
CA ARG A 107 -17.54 -16.59 -8.71
C ARG A 107 -17.04 -15.37 -9.47
N GLU A 108 -17.25 -15.36 -10.79
CA GLU A 108 -17.02 -14.18 -11.66
C GLU A 108 -18.16 -13.16 -11.55
#